data_AF-A0A7C5K8L1-F1
#
_entry.id   AF-A0A7C5K8L1-F1
#
_cell.length_a   1.000
_cell.length_b   1.000
_cell.length_c   1.000
_cell.angle_alpha   90.00
_cell.angle_beta   90.00
_cell.angle_gamma   90.00
#
_symmetry.space_group_name_H-M   'P 1'
#
loop_
_entity.id
_entity.type
_entity.pdbx_description
1 polymer ?
#
loop_
_entity_poly.entity_id
_entity_poly.type
_entity_poly.pdbx_seq_one_letter_code
_entity_poly.pdbx_strand_id
1 'polypeptide(L)' 'MKKGKDFQIEILKKMKGEEKIKISFQLIELQHNLILAGIKNLHPEYDNEKIELTLKKILLGKELFEKVYKK' A
#
# COMPACT_ATOMS: atom_id res chain seq x y z
N MET A 1 -18.19 11.72 18.04
CA MET A 1 -17.73 10.48 17.40
C MET A 1 -16.20 10.50 17.16
N LYS A 2 -15.39 10.68 18.22
CA LYS A 2 -13.90 10.71 18.17
C LYS A 2 -13.23 9.41 18.64
N LYS A 3 -13.99 8.39 19.09
CA LYS A 3 -13.46 7.29 19.90
C LYS A 3 -12.61 6.24 19.16
N GLY A 4 -12.77 6.07 17.84
CA GLY A 4 -12.09 4.97 17.11
C GLY A 4 -10.59 5.18 16.92
N LYS A 5 -10.20 6.34 16.40
CA LYS A 5 -8.79 6.66 16.12
C LYS A 5 -7.96 6.75 17.40
N ASP A 6 -8.50 7.40 18.42
CA ASP A 6 -7.80 7.60 19.69
C ASP A 6 -7.57 6.25 20.40
N PHE A 7 -8.58 5.36 20.37
CA PHE A 7 -8.46 4.01 20.91
C PHE A 7 -7.45 3.14 20.14
N GLN A 8 -7.41 3.25 18.82
CA GLN A 8 -6.43 2.54 17.99
C GLN A 8 -4.99 3.00 18.33
N ILE A 9 -4.78 4.29 18.55
CA ILE A 9 -3.48 4.83 18.97
C ILE A 9 -3.09 4.30 20.35
N GLU A 10 -4.03 4.22 21.30
CA GLU A 10 -3.76 3.65 22.63
C GLU A 10 -3.36 2.18 22.58
N ILE A 11 -4.01 1.37 21.71
CA ILE A 11 -3.61 -0.02 21.49
C ILE A 11 -2.19 -0.07 20.92
N LEU A 12 -1.92 0.68 19.84
CA LEU A 12 -0.60 0.71 19.20
C LEU A 12 0.51 1.14 20.17
N LYS A 13 0.23 2.06 21.10
CA LYS A 13 1.19 2.46 22.15
C LYS A 13 1.56 1.32 23.09
N LYS A 14 0.62 0.41 23.37
CA LYS A 14 0.82 -0.73 24.29
C LYS A 14 1.52 -1.93 23.62
N MET A 15 1.60 -1.96 22.29
CA MET A 15 2.23 -3.06 21.55
C MET A 15 3.76 -3.04 21.65
N LYS A 16 4.35 -4.23 21.73
CA LYS A 16 5.79 -4.46 21.61
C LYS A 16 6.29 -4.22 20.19
N GLY A 17 7.61 -4.10 20.04
CA GLY A 17 8.27 -3.88 18.76
C GLY A 17 7.94 -4.96 17.73
N GLU A 18 8.00 -6.24 18.10
CA GLU A 18 7.74 -7.33 17.14
C GLU A 18 6.27 -7.32 16.66
N GLU A 19 5.33 -7.02 17.55
CA GLU A 19 3.91 -6.97 17.21
C GLU A 19 3.60 -5.81 16.26
N LYS A 20 4.25 -4.66 16.46
CA LYS A 20 4.16 -3.51 15.53
C LYS A 20 4.70 -3.86 14.16
N ILE A 21 5.83 -4.56 14.08
CA ILE A 21 6.42 -5.01 12.82
C ILE A 21 5.46 -5.96 12.10
N LYS A 22 4.90 -6.95 12.82
CA LYS A 22 3.93 -7.88 12.25
C LYS A 22 2.71 -7.17 11.65
N ILE A 23 2.11 -6.24 12.38
CA ILE A 23 0.99 -5.44 11.88
C ILE A 23 1.42 -4.59 10.68
N SER A 24 2.63 -4.02 10.72
CA SER A 24 3.13 -3.20 9.61
C SER A 24 3.23 -4.00 8.31
N PHE A 25 3.73 -5.24 8.37
CA PHE A 25 3.75 -6.12 7.19
C PHE A 25 2.33 -6.45 6.70
N GLN A 26 1.40 -6.77 7.60
CA GLN A 26 0.00 -7.02 7.23
C GLN A 26 -0.66 -5.79 6.58
N LEU A 27 -0.35 -4.59 7.06
CA LEU A 27 -0.86 -3.34 6.48
C LEU A 27 -0.25 -3.06 5.11
N ILE A 28 1.04 -3.35 4.90
CA ILE A 28 1.70 -3.23 3.60
C ILE A 28 1.05 -4.17 2.58
N GLU A 29 0.80 -5.44 2.95
CA GLU A 29 0.11 -6.40 2.09
C GLU A 29 -1.31 -5.95 1.76
N LEU A 30 -2.06 -5.46 2.76
CA LEU A 30 -3.41 -4.96 2.56
C LEU A 30 -3.43 -3.74 1.63
N GLN A 31 -2.51 -2.80 1.84
CA GLN A 31 -2.35 -1.61 0.99
C GLN A 31 -2.06 -2.02 -0.46
N HIS A 32 -1.13 -2.95 -0.66
CA HIS A 32 -0.78 -3.48 -1.98
C HIS A 32 -2.00 -4.09 -2.69
N ASN A 33 -2.76 -4.93 -1.99
CA ASN A 33 -3.95 -5.57 -2.55
C ASN A 33 -5.08 -4.58 -2.86
N LEU A 34 -5.26 -3.55 -2.03
CA LEU A 34 -6.22 -2.48 -2.27
C LEU A 34 -5.87 -1.68 -3.52
N ILE A 35 -4.59 -1.33 -3.71
CA ILE A 35 -4.14 -0.61 -4.90
C ILE A 35 -4.34 -1.48 -6.14
N LEU A 36 -3.95 -2.76 -6.08
CA LEU A 36 -4.16 -3.70 -7.20
C LEU A 36 -5.63 -3.84 -7.58
N ALA A 37 -6.52 -3.99 -6.60
CA ALA A 37 -7.96 -4.05 -6.85
C ALA A 37 -8.46 -2.75 -7.51
N GLY A 38 -7.99 -1.60 -7.04
CA GLY A 38 -8.28 -0.30 -7.63
C GLY A 38 -7.83 -0.20 -9.09
N ILE A 39 -6.60 -0.61 -9.41
CA ILE A 39 -6.07 -0.60 -10.78
C ILE A 39 -6.94 -1.48 -11.69
N LYS A 40 -7.22 -2.73 -11.26
CA LYS A 40 -8.04 -3.67 -12.04
C LYS A 40 -9.45 -3.15 -12.29
N ASN A 41 -10.04 -2.47 -11.30
CA ASN A 41 -11.38 -1.90 -11.42
C ASN A 41 -11.41 -0.69 -12.36
N LEU A 42 -10.38 0.16 -12.33
CA LEU A 42 -10.29 1.36 -13.18
C LEU A 42 -9.85 1.04 -14.61
N HIS A 43 -9.07 -0.02 -14.79
CA HIS A 43 -8.51 -0.45 -16.08
C HIS A 43 -8.71 -1.96 -16.31
N PRO A 44 -9.94 -2.42 -16.57
CA PRO A 44 -10.21 -3.84 -16.84
C PRO A 44 -9.49 -4.39 -18.08
N GLU A 45 -9.08 -3.52 -18.99
CA GLU A 45 -8.36 -3.84 -20.23
C GLU A 45 -6.86 -4.06 -20.03
N TYR A 46 -6.31 -3.77 -18.84
CA TYR A 46 -4.88 -3.95 -18.59
C TYR A 46 -4.54 -5.43 -18.45
N ASP A 47 -3.49 -5.84 -19.16
CA ASP A 47 -2.78 -7.09 -18.92
C ASP A 47 -1.97 -7.03 -17.61
N ASN A 48 -1.45 -8.17 -17.18
CA ASN A 48 -0.71 -8.28 -15.93
C ASN A 48 0.54 -7.39 -15.88
N GLU A 49 1.22 -7.21 -17.01
CA GLU A 49 2.43 -6.38 -17.08
C GLU A 49 2.09 -4.90 -16.87
N LYS A 50 1.03 -4.41 -17.50
CA LYS A 50 0.53 -3.03 -17.31
C LYS A 50 0.04 -2.80 -15.88
N ILE A 51 -0.65 -3.79 -15.28
CA ILE A 51 -1.08 -3.72 -13.88
C ILE A 51 0.15 -3.58 -12.98
N GLU A 52 1.16 -4.43 -13.16
CA GLU A 52 2.37 -4.43 -12.35
C GLU A 52 3.17 -3.12 -12.50
N LEU A 53 3.30 -2.62 -13.74
CA LEU A 53 4.00 -1.37 -14.01
C LEU A 53 3.28 -0.17 -13.40
N THR A 54 1.95 -0.15 -13.47
CA THR A 54 1.11 0.91 -12.87
C THR A 54 1.23 0.90 -11.35
N LEU A 55 1.20 -0.29 -10.74
CA LEU A 55 1.43 -0.45 -9.32
C LEU A 55 2.81 0.08 -8.90
N LYS A 56 3.88 -0.29 -9.62
CA LYS A 56 5.24 0.20 -9.37
C LYS A 56 5.32 1.73 -9.45
N LYS A 57 4.65 2.33 -10.43
CA LYS A 57 4.58 3.79 -10.59
C LYS A 57 3.89 4.47 -9.41
N ILE A 58 2.82 3.89 -8.88
CA ILE A 58 2.12 4.40 -7.70
C ILE A 58 3.01 4.31 -6.45
N LEU A 59 3.65 3.15 -6.23
CA LEU A 59 4.44 2.90 -5.02
C LEU A 59 5.74 3.71 -4.96
N LEU A 60 6.44 3.85 -6.08
CA LEU A 60 7.72 4.58 -6.14
C LEU A 60 7.51 6.10 -6.26
N GLY A 61 6.34 6.53 -6.72
CA GLY A 61 6.11 7.91 -7.12
C GLY A 61 6.81 8.26 -8.44
N LYS A 62 6.42 9.41 -9.02
CA LYS A 62 6.81 9.79 -10.38
C LYS A 62 8.33 9.89 -10.57
N GLU A 63 9.01 10.62 -9.69
CA GLU A 63 10.45 10.93 -9.85
C GLU A 63 11.29 9.65 -9.84
N LEU A 64 11.08 8.78 -8.86
CA LEU A 64 11.84 7.53 -8.73
C LEU A 64 11.46 6.54 -9.83
N PHE A 65 10.17 6.47 -10.19
CA PHE A 65 9.74 5.61 -11.29
C PHE A 65 10.40 6.00 -12.62
N GLU A 66 10.48 7.29 -12.94
CA GLU A 66 11.11 7.76 -14.17
C GLU A 66 12.62 7.44 -14.18
N LYS A 67 13.32 7.61 -13.05
CA LYS A 67 14.75 7.25 -12.97
C LYS A 67 15.05 5.76 -13.17
N VAL A 68 14.13 4.87 -12.78
CA VAL A 68 14.35 3.41 -12.80
C VAL A 68 13.81 2.77 -14.07
N TYR A 69 12.64 3.20 -14.55
CA TYR A 69 11.90 2.51 -15.61
C TYR A 69 11.83 3.28 -16.93
N LYS A 70 12.16 4.57 -16.95
CA LYS A 70 12.15 5.38 -18.17
C LYS A 70 13.61 5.60 -18.61
N LYS A 71 14.00 4.95 -19.70
CA LYS A 71 15.24 5.26 -20.42
C LYS A 71 15.01 6.42 -21.37
#